data_AF-A0A0D0CUT1-F1
#
_entry.id   AF-A0A0D0CUT1-F1
#
_cell.length_a   1.000
_cell.length_b   1.000
_cell.length_c   1.000
_cell.angle_alpha   90.00
_cell.angle_beta   90.00
_cell.angle_gamma   90.00
#
_symmetry.space_group_name_H-M   'P 1'
#
loop_
_entity.id
_entity.type
_entity.pdbx_description
1 polymer ?
#
loop_
_entity_poly.entity_id
_entity_poly.type
_entity_poly.pdbx_seq_one_letter_code
_entity_poly.pdbx_strand_id
1 'polypeptide(L)'
;MPFSSKRKCTPPPRTSLMHSSPFTKYPASPLPSMYIFQQLFNSAWSGGSAISEHIVSLCTLEACLAGMKFMVNTRLPASVLLNSLPKTLEWNMFTSSIINTIENSKLTFNTVETRITSEEARLNPSGSSDSALKVSNKSSTCPPNSAACVGQRS
;
A
#
# COMPACT_ATOMS: atom_id res chain seq x y z
N MET A 1 52.78 44.33 68.97
CA MET A 1 53.07 43.44 67.83
C MET A 1 52.55 42.03 68.16
N PRO A 2 51.54 41.51 67.44
CA PRO A 2 51.39 40.06 67.31
C PRO A 2 51.47 39.63 65.84
N PHE A 3 52.35 38.67 65.56
CA PHE A 3 52.51 38.04 64.24
C PHE A 3 51.30 37.15 63.94
N SER A 4 50.57 37.46 62.87
CA SER A 4 49.49 36.61 62.33
C SER A 4 50.07 35.44 61.54
N SER A 5 49.77 34.21 61.99
CA SER A 5 50.11 32.98 61.29
C SER A 5 49.13 32.71 60.16
N LYS A 6 49.58 32.85 58.90
CA LYS A 6 48.79 32.51 57.70
C LYS A 6 48.81 31.00 57.48
N ARG A 7 47.71 30.32 57.75
CA ARG A 7 47.49 28.92 57.34
C ARG A 7 47.32 28.85 55.81
N LYS A 8 48.19 28.09 55.14
CA LYS A 8 48.15 27.84 53.70
C LYS A 8 47.18 26.68 53.44
N CYS A 9 46.04 26.95 52.81
CA CYS A 9 45.09 25.93 52.39
C CYS A 9 45.54 25.32 51.06
N THR A 10 45.88 24.03 51.06
CA THR A 10 46.04 23.21 49.85
C THR A 10 44.68 22.66 49.41
N PRO A 11 44.30 22.72 48.13
CA PRO A 11 43.05 22.15 47.65
C PRO A 11 43.15 20.60 47.59
N PRO A 12 42.05 19.87 47.84
CA PRO A 12 42.03 18.43 47.74
C PRO A 12 42.13 17.95 46.28
N PRO A 13 42.58 16.71 46.04
CA PRO A 13 42.73 16.17 44.69
C PRO A 13 41.36 16.04 44.02
N ARG A 14 41.24 16.60 42.81
CA ARG A 14 40.04 16.55 41.97
C ARG A 14 39.87 15.13 41.44
N THR A 15 39.18 14.27 42.19
CA THR A 15 38.69 13.00 41.66
C THR A 15 37.69 13.30 40.53
N SER A 16 38.09 12.97 39.30
CA SER A 16 37.22 13.01 38.13
C SER A 16 36.18 11.90 38.28
N LEU A 17 35.04 12.23 38.86
CA LEU A 17 33.85 11.40 38.78
C LEU A 17 33.29 11.58 37.36
N MET A 18 33.62 10.64 36.48
CA MET A 18 32.90 10.44 35.23
C MET A 18 31.47 10.06 35.60
N HIS A 19 30.63 11.07 35.80
CA HIS A 19 29.19 10.90 35.85
C HIS A 19 28.80 10.47 34.43
N SER A 20 28.61 9.17 34.25
CA SER A 20 27.91 8.64 33.08
C SER A 20 26.56 9.36 32.98
N SER A 21 26.46 10.29 32.02
CA SER A 21 25.21 10.92 31.63
C SER A 21 24.16 9.83 31.42
N PRO A 22 22.99 9.89 32.06
CA PRO A 22 21.90 9.02 31.71
C PRO A 22 21.42 9.44 30.32
N PHE A 23 21.91 8.73 29.30
CA PHE A 23 21.39 8.84 27.95
C PHE A 23 19.88 8.56 28.00
N THR A 24 19.12 9.64 27.78
CA THR A 24 17.78 9.70 27.21
C THR A 24 16.71 8.80 27.85
N LYS A 25 16.09 9.29 28.92
CA LYS A 25 14.72 8.93 29.31
C LYS A 25 13.75 10.05 28.92
N TYR A 26 13.88 10.58 27.70
CA TYR A 26 12.82 11.36 27.09
C TYR A 26 12.06 10.41 26.17
N PRO A 27 10.73 10.21 26.34
CA PRO A 27 9.97 9.50 25.34
C PRO A 27 10.21 10.21 24.00
N ALA A 28 10.43 9.44 22.93
CA ALA A 28 10.54 9.97 21.59
C ALA A 28 9.43 11.02 21.40
N SER A 29 9.81 12.25 21.04
CA SER A 29 8.86 13.32 20.77
C SER A 29 7.73 12.77 19.88
N PRO A 30 6.44 13.11 20.06
CA PRO A 30 5.34 12.62 19.22
C PRO A 30 5.44 13.02 17.73
N LEU A 31 6.41 13.86 17.38
CA LEU A 31 6.59 14.45 16.05
C LEU A 31 6.70 13.40 14.92
N PRO A 32 7.43 12.27 15.06
CA PRO A 32 7.51 11.26 14.02
C PRO A 32 6.18 10.53 13.78
N SER A 33 5.38 10.26 14.83
CA SER A 33 4.09 9.59 14.64
C SER A 33 3.05 10.53 14.04
N MET A 34 3.03 11.80 14.44
CA MET A 34 2.18 12.83 13.80
C MET A 34 2.49 12.96 12.31
N TYR A 35 3.77 12.93 11.93
CA TYR A 35 4.17 12.93 10.53
C TYR A 35 3.67 11.68 9.78
N ILE A 36 3.78 10.50 10.37
CA ILE A 36 3.27 9.26 9.74
C ILE A 36 1.74 9.27 9.60
N PHE A 37 1.01 9.74 10.62
CA PHE A 37 -0.44 9.93 10.50
C PHE A 37 -0.78 10.90 9.37
N GLN A 38 -0.05 12.00 9.26
CA GLN A 38 -0.25 12.96 8.19
C GLN A 38 -0.02 12.33 6.81
N GLN A 39 1.06 11.54 6.64
CA GLN A 39 1.31 10.81 5.40
C GLN A 39 0.21 9.79 5.12
N LEU A 40 -0.27 9.08 6.14
CA LEU A 40 -1.34 8.09 6.00
C LEU A 40 -2.64 8.73 5.49
N PHE A 41 -3.11 9.83 6.10
CA PHE A 41 -4.36 10.47 5.72
C PHE A 41 -4.28 11.30 4.43
N ASN A 42 -3.11 11.85 4.10
CA ASN A 42 -2.90 12.61 2.86
C ASN A 42 -2.50 11.71 1.68
N SER A 43 -2.35 10.40 1.90
CA SER A 43 -2.04 9.45 0.85
C SER A 43 -3.17 9.43 -0.17
N ALA A 44 -2.85 9.77 -1.42
CA ALA A 44 -3.79 9.79 -2.53
C ALA A 44 -3.22 8.98 -3.67
N TRP A 45 -4.01 8.04 -4.17
CA TRP A 45 -3.68 7.26 -5.35
C TRP A 45 -4.21 7.99 -6.59
N SER A 46 -3.33 8.26 -7.54
CA SER A 46 -3.66 8.98 -8.77
C SER A 46 -4.20 8.09 -9.89
N GLY A 47 -4.15 6.76 -9.72
CA GLY A 47 -4.45 5.80 -10.78
C GLY A 47 -3.34 5.61 -11.83
N GLY A 48 -2.21 6.35 -11.70
CA GLY A 48 -1.09 6.27 -12.64
C GLY A 48 -0.08 5.15 -12.32
N SER A 49 -0.05 4.67 -11.07
CA SER A 49 0.69 3.48 -10.64
C SER A 49 -0.28 2.34 -10.31
N ALA A 50 0.24 1.11 -10.19
CA ALA A 50 -0.57 -0.03 -9.78
C ALA A 50 -1.13 0.18 -8.36
N ILE A 51 -2.40 -0.18 -8.13
CA ILE A 51 -3.00 -0.08 -6.79
C ILE A 51 -2.20 -0.86 -5.73
N SER A 52 -1.58 -1.98 -6.11
CA SER A 52 -0.81 -2.84 -5.21
C SER A 52 0.37 -2.09 -4.59
N GLU A 53 1.06 -1.24 -5.37
CA GLU A 53 2.16 -0.41 -4.86
C GLU A 53 1.66 0.61 -3.82
N HIS A 54 0.49 1.20 -4.08
CA HIS A 54 -0.15 2.13 -3.15
C HIS A 54 -0.60 1.45 -1.85
N ILE A 55 -1.17 0.24 -1.96
CA ILE A 55 -1.56 -0.59 -0.81
C ILE A 55 -0.33 -0.94 0.04
N VAL A 56 0.77 -1.38 -0.59
CA VAL A 56 2.03 -1.68 0.11
C VAL A 56 2.58 -0.44 0.85
N SER A 57 2.48 0.74 0.24
CA SER A 57 2.86 2.00 0.88
C SER A 57 2.03 2.27 2.15
N LEU A 58 0.70 2.10 2.08
CA LEU A 58 -0.18 2.25 3.25
C LEU A 58 0.12 1.21 4.34
N CYS A 59 0.36 -0.05 3.98
CA CYS A 59 0.78 -1.10 4.93
C CYS A 59 2.12 -0.78 5.59
N THR A 60 3.06 -0.19 4.85
CA THR A 60 4.36 0.22 5.40
C THR A 60 4.18 1.32 6.45
N LEU A 61 3.32 2.32 6.19
CA LEU A 61 3.00 3.38 7.15
C LEU A 61 2.29 2.82 8.40
N GLU A 62 1.38 1.86 8.23
CA GLU A 62 0.71 1.17 9.33
C GLU A 62 1.68 0.34 10.18
N ALA A 63 2.60 -0.39 9.55
CA ALA A 63 3.67 -1.12 10.25
C ALA A 63 4.60 -0.18 11.03
N CYS A 64 4.90 1.02 10.48
CA CYS A 64 5.68 2.04 11.20
C CYS A 64 4.94 2.51 12.47
N LEU A 65 3.62 2.75 12.38
CA LEU A 65 2.79 3.11 13.53
C LEU A 65 2.75 1.98 14.59
N ALA A 66 2.61 0.73 14.15
CA ALA A 66 2.65 -0.43 15.03
C ALA A 66 4.01 -0.56 15.74
N GLY A 67 5.12 -0.32 15.04
CA GLY A 67 6.47 -0.26 15.62
C GLY A 67 6.63 0.85 16.66
N MET A 68 5.90 1.95 16.50
CA MET A 68 5.79 3.04 17.48
C MET A 68 4.76 2.79 18.58
N LYS A 69 4.20 1.57 18.69
CA LYS A 69 3.18 1.16 19.66
C LYS A 69 1.85 1.93 19.55
N PHE A 70 1.56 2.50 18.38
CA PHE A 70 0.23 3.02 18.11
C PHE A 70 -0.68 1.86 17.67
N MET A 71 -1.79 1.69 18.38
CA MET A 71 -2.80 0.73 18.01
C MET A 71 -3.64 1.32 16.87
N VAL A 72 -3.33 0.93 15.64
CA VAL A 72 -4.14 1.27 14.48
C VAL A 72 -5.33 0.31 14.47
N ASN A 73 -6.55 0.85 14.64
CA ASN A 73 -7.76 0.05 14.48
C ASN A 73 -7.77 -0.54 13.06
N THR A 74 -8.08 -1.83 12.92
CA THR A 74 -8.13 -2.54 11.62
C THR A 74 -9.07 -1.91 10.59
N ARG A 75 -9.99 -1.05 11.03
CA ARG A 75 -10.88 -0.27 10.16
C ARG A 75 -10.26 1.04 9.65
N LEU A 76 -9.34 1.64 10.40
CA LEU A 76 -8.71 2.90 10.00
C LEU A 76 -7.98 2.78 8.65
N PRO A 77 -7.11 1.77 8.41
CA PRO A 77 -6.42 1.66 7.12
C PRO A 77 -7.40 1.35 5.99
N ALA A 78 -8.52 0.65 6.26
CA ALA A 78 -9.58 0.42 5.27
C ALA A 78 -10.25 1.74 4.84
N SER A 79 -10.58 2.60 5.80
CA SER A 79 -11.14 3.92 5.53
C SER A 79 -10.15 4.86 4.85
N VAL A 80 -8.87 4.80 5.22
CA VAL A 80 -7.81 5.56 4.55
C VAL A 80 -7.66 5.11 3.10
N LEU A 81 -7.61 3.80 2.86
CA LEU A 81 -7.51 3.23 1.52
C LEU A 81 -8.67 3.67 0.63
N LEU A 82 -9.92 3.62 1.12
CA LEU A 82 -11.09 4.13 0.41
C LEU A 82 -11.02 5.64 0.12
N ASN A 83 -10.55 6.44 1.07
CA ASN A 83 -10.43 7.89 0.89
C ASN A 83 -9.34 8.27 -0.12
N SER A 84 -8.30 7.44 -0.22
CA SER A 84 -7.16 7.65 -1.13
C SER A 84 -7.50 7.41 -2.60
N LEU A 85 -8.63 6.78 -2.91
CA LEU A 85 -9.04 6.51 -4.29
C LEU A 85 -9.29 7.81 -5.09
N PRO A 86 -9.03 7.80 -6.41
CA PRO A 86 -9.30 8.93 -7.29
C PRO A 86 -10.76 9.41 -7.18
N LYS A 87 -11.00 10.72 -7.16
CA LYS A 87 -12.35 11.30 -7.10
C LYS A 87 -13.10 11.29 -8.45
N THR A 88 -12.78 10.34 -9.31
CA THR A 88 -13.46 10.11 -10.60
C THR A 88 -14.84 9.49 -10.38
N LEU A 89 -15.73 9.57 -11.37
CA LEU A 89 -17.09 9.02 -11.30
C LEU A 89 -17.10 7.52 -10.94
N GLU A 90 -16.30 6.70 -11.62
CA GLU A 90 -16.21 5.25 -11.41
C GLU A 90 -15.83 4.91 -9.96
N TRP A 91 -14.75 5.49 -9.46
CA TRP A 91 -14.27 5.27 -8.09
C TRP A 91 -15.21 5.85 -7.02
N ASN A 92 -15.92 6.95 -7.30
CA ASN A 92 -16.94 7.49 -6.39
C ASN A 92 -18.17 6.57 -6.30
N MET A 93 -18.61 6.00 -7.43
CA MET A 93 -19.67 5.00 -7.46
C MET A 93 -19.26 3.74 -6.70
N PHE A 94 -18.04 3.24 -6.92
CA PHE A 94 -17.47 2.13 -6.17
C PHE A 94 -17.45 2.41 -4.66
N THR A 95 -16.94 3.58 -4.26
CA THR A 95 -16.89 3.97 -2.83
C THR A 95 -18.28 4.00 -2.22
N SER A 96 -19.27 4.54 -2.94
CA SER A 96 -20.67 4.56 -2.50
C SER A 96 -21.25 3.15 -2.40
N SER A 97 -20.91 2.25 -3.33
CA SER A 97 -21.32 0.85 -3.30
C SER A 97 -20.79 0.13 -2.06
N ILE A 98 -19.51 0.33 -1.72
CA ILE A 98 -18.90 -0.23 -0.50
C ILE A 98 -19.63 0.26 0.75
N ILE A 99 -19.84 1.57 0.86
CA ILE A 99 -20.49 2.20 2.02
C ILE A 99 -21.94 1.71 2.17
N ASN A 100 -22.66 1.53 1.07
CA ASN A 100 -24.06 1.09 1.09
C ASN A 100 -24.22 -0.42 1.31
N THR A 101 -23.22 -1.22 0.94
CA THR A 101 -23.32 -2.69 0.98
C THR A 101 -22.72 -3.29 2.24
N ILE A 102 -21.57 -2.76 2.69
CA ILE A 102 -20.82 -3.34 3.80
C ILE A 102 -21.15 -2.57 5.06
N GLU A 103 -21.76 -3.28 6.02
CA GLU A 103 -21.98 -2.76 7.36
C GLU A 103 -20.64 -2.25 7.95
N ASN A 104 -20.63 -1.06 8.53
CA ASN A 104 -19.43 -0.46 9.11
C ASN A 104 -18.71 -1.39 10.10
N SER A 105 -19.44 -2.32 10.72
CA SER A 105 -18.90 -3.29 11.67
C SER A 105 -18.01 -4.37 11.02
N LYS A 106 -18.24 -4.67 9.75
CA LYS A 106 -17.58 -5.72 8.95
C LYS A 106 -16.56 -5.20 7.94
N LEU A 107 -16.40 -3.88 7.84
CA LEU A 107 -15.42 -3.27 6.95
C LEU A 107 -14.01 -3.60 7.44
N THR A 108 -13.32 -4.50 6.75
CA THR A 108 -11.91 -4.84 7.02
C THR A 108 -11.02 -4.40 5.85
N PHE A 109 -9.74 -4.18 6.14
CA PHE A 109 -8.75 -3.81 5.12
C PHE A 109 -8.72 -4.81 3.95
N ASN A 110 -8.62 -6.11 4.25
CA ASN A 110 -8.61 -7.19 3.25
C ASN A 110 -9.85 -7.17 2.34
N THR A 111 -11.04 -6.91 2.90
CA THR A 111 -12.28 -6.80 2.12
C THR A 111 -12.22 -5.64 1.12
N VAL A 112 -11.69 -4.49 1.57
CA VAL A 112 -11.55 -3.30 0.73
C VAL A 112 -10.47 -3.53 -0.35
N GLU A 113 -9.32 -4.05 0.03
CA GLU A 113 -8.22 -4.41 -0.87
C GLU A 113 -8.67 -5.36 -1.98
N THR A 114 -9.36 -6.45 -1.62
CA THR A 114 -9.86 -7.44 -2.60
C THR A 114 -10.82 -6.79 -3.59
N ARG A 115 -11.73 -5.94 -3.11
CA ARG A 115 -12.73 -5.29 -3.97
C ARG A 115 -12.11 -4.22 -4.86
N ILE A 116 -11.15 -3.43 -4.35
CA ILE A 116 -10.45 -2.43 -5.15
C ILE A 116 -9.63 -3.13 -6.25
N THR A 117 -8.92 -4.20 -5.92
CA THR A 117 -8.13 -4.96 -6.91
C THR A 117 -9.03 -5.53 -8.01
N SER A 118 -10.20 -6.06 -7.65
CA SER A 118 -11.19 -6.54 -8.62
C SER A 118 -11.76 -5.40 -9.48
N GLU A 119 -12.00 -4.22 -8.90
CA GLU A 119 -12.52 -3.06 -9.62
C GLU A 119 -11.47 -2.43 -10.54
N GLU A 120 -10.21 -2.36 -10.10
CA GLU A 120 -9.09 -1.91 -10.93
C GLU A 120 -8.93 -2.82 -12.16
N ALA A 121 -8.99 -4.15 -11.98
CA ALA A 121 -8.96 -5.10 -13.09
C ALA A 121 -10.13 -4.92 -14.08
N ARG A 122 -11.30 -4.48 -13.59
CA ARG A 122 -12.47 -4.17 -14.41
C ARG A 122 -12.28 -2.87 -15.21
N LEU A 123 -11.69 -1.85 -14.60
CA LEU A 123 -11.47 -0.53 -15.20
C LEU A 123 -10.26 -0.49 -16.15
N ASN A 124 -9.23 -1.29 -15.86
CA ASN A 124 -8.02 -1.43 -16.66
C ASN A 124 -7.84 -2.89 -17.12
N PRO A 125 -8.65 -3.35 -18.10
CA PRO A 125 -8.57 -4.73 -18.60
C PRO A 125 -7.29 -5.02 -19.40
N SER A 126 -6.33 -4.10 -19.45
CA SER A 126 -5.06 -4.16 -20.22
C SER A 126 -4.21 -5.42 -19.93
N GLY A 127 -4.53 -6.16 -18.87
CA GLY A 127 -3.93 -7.45 -18.51
C GLY A 127 -4.68 -8.70 -18.96
N SER A 128 -5.76 -8.60 -19.75
CA SER A 128 -6.37 -9.76 -20.41
C SER A 128 -6.34 -9.58 -21.93
N SER A 129 -5.16 -9.78 -22.50
CA SER A 129 -5.07 -10.18 -23.91
C SER A 129 -5.35 -11.68 -23.98
N ASP A 130 -6.62 -12.08 -23.90
CA ASP A 130 -7.06 -13.38 -24.40
C ASP A 130 -6.91 -13.35 -25.94
N SER A 131 -5.69 -13.57 -26.41
CA SER A 131 -5.40 -13.83 -27.81
C SER A 131 -5.46 -15.33 -28.06
N ALA A 132 -6.20 -15.67 -29.11
CA ALA A 132 -6.14 -16.88 -29.92
C ALA A 132 -6.92 -18.11 -29.43
N LEU A 133 -8.20 -18.16 -29.77
CA LEU A 133 -8.71 -19.33 -30.50
C LEU A 133 -9.29 -18.89 -31.85
N LYS A 134 -8.41 -18.87 -32.84
CA LYS A 134 -8.75 -18.91 -34.27
C LYS A 134 -9.34 -20.27 -34.59
N VAL A 135 -10.66 -20.41 -34.49
CA VAL A 135 -11.36 -21.50 -35.21
C VAL A 135 -11.60 -21.00 -36.63
N SER A 136 -10.62 -21.25 -37.50
CA SER A 136 -10.87 -21.23 -38.94
C SER A 136 -11.63 -22.51 -39.27
N ASN A 137 -12.95 -22.39 -39.35
CA ASN A 137 -13.81 -23.43 -39.91
C ASN A 137 -13.47 -23.58 -41.39
N LYS A 138 -12.51 -24.44 -41.70
CA LYS A 138 -12.30 -24.92 -43.05
C LYS A 138 -13.39 -25.98 -43.29
N SER A 139 -14.57 -25.54 -43.73
CA SER A 139 -15.59 -26.45 -44.24
C SER A 139 -15.08 -27.07 -45.55
N SER A 140 -14.35 -28.17 -45.39
CA SER A 140 -14.17 -29.19 -46.41
C SER A 140 -15.52 -29.88 -46.60
N THR A 141 -16.22 -29.56 -47.68
CA THR A 141 -17.35 -30.36 -48.17
C THR A 141 -17.13 -30.65 -49.65
N CYS A 142 -17.31 -31.93 -49.99
CA CYS A 142 -16.97 -32.69 -51.18
C CYS A 142 -17.31 -32.08 -52.56
N PRO A 143 -16.60 -32.48 -53.63
CA PRO A 143 -17.05 -32.24 -55.00
C PRO A 143 -18.09 -33.29 -55.43
N PRO A 144 -19.18 -32.90 -56.11
CA PRO A 144 -19.97 -33.83 -56.89
C PRO A 144 -19.38 -33.92 -58.32
N ASN A 145 -19.14 -35.17 -58.68
CA ASN A 145 -18.96 -35.69 -60.04
C ASN A 145 -19.76 -34.99 -61.16
N SER A 146 -19.13 -34.83 -62.33
CA SER A 146 -19.65 -35.27 -63.65
C SER A 146 -18.93 -34.55 -64.79
N ALA A 147 -18.19 -35.29 -65.62
CA ALA A 147 -18.37 -35.33 -67.08
C ALA A 147 -17.22 -36.09 -67.77
N ALA A 148 -17.61 -37.16 -68.48
CA ALA A 148 -17.09 -37.62 -69.76
C ALA A 148 -15.58 -37.91 -69.91
N CYS A 149 -15.22 -39.20 -69.78
CA CYS A 149 -14.13 -39.79 -70.58
C CYS A 149 -14.67 -41.04 -71.30
N VAL A 150 -15.15 -40.87 -72.53
CA VAL A 150 -15.17 -41.95 -73.52
C VAL A 150 -14.55 -41.39 -74.79
N GLY A 151 -13.33 -41.84 -75.09
CA GLY A 151 -12.62 -41.49 -76.31
C GLY A 151 -11.25 -42.16 -76.41
N GLN A 152 -11.19 -43.16 -77.31
CA GLN A 152 -10.00 -43.71 -78.00
C GLN A 152 -9.02 -44.56 -77.16
N ARG A 153 -8.30 -45.56 -77.69
CA ARG A 153 -8.22 -46.32 -78.96
C ARG A 153 -7.04 -47.28 -78.75
N SER A 154 -7.15 -48.54 -79.20
CA SER A 154 -6.10 -49.29 -79.92
C SER A 154 -6.72 -50.57 -80.46
#